data_AF-A0A4V2UVP3-F1
#
_entry.id   AF-A0A4V2UVP3-F1
#
_cell.length_a   1.000
_cell.length_b   1.000
_cell.length_c   1.000
_cell.angle_alpha   90.00
_cell.angle_beta   90.00
_cell.angle_gamma   90.00
#
_symmetry.space_group_name_H-M   'P 1'
#
loop_
_entity.id
_entity.type
_entity.pdbx_description
1 polymer ?
#
loop_
_entity_poly.entity_id
_entity_poly.type
_entity_poly.pdbx_seq_one_letter_code
_entity_poly.pdbx_strand_id
1 'polypeptide(L)'
;MKVLFMQCKAEIIRVLRNPYFVFWSLLMPIFFYFIFTKVVNTNAPDQALWQAHYLMSMTSFSVMGSSIMTLGLRMVQERSLGWSTYMRVTPLSNTIYFIAQMVGQTLIHIMSILVIFTAGALINGVSLNFSQWLLSGLWILIGSIPFLALGTLFGTMKKVETAAAVSNVLYMMLAVAGGMWMPLEIMPKIMQNIGEWLPSYHYGSGAWEIVRGHFPSWKSVLILFSYSILFMVVSNYIRRKQEAV
;
A
#
# COMPACT_ATOMS: atom_id res chain seq x y z
N MET A 1 -10.88 -24.04 -9.16
CA MET A 1 -11.29 -23.25 -7.97
C MET A 1 -10.64 -23.75 -6.67
N LYS A 2 -10.71 -25.05 -6.32
CA LYS A 2 -10.12 -25.59 -5.07
C LYS A 2 -8.62 -25.29 -4.91
N VAL A 3 -7.83 -25.40 -5.98
CA VAL A 3 -6.37 -25.14 -5.95
C VAL A 3 -6.04 -23.69 -5.60
N LEU A 4 -6.71 -22.71 -6.24
CA LEU A 4 -6.53 -21.29 -5.94
C LEU A 4 -6.85 -20.97 -4.48
N PHE A 5 -7.97 -21.47 -3.98
CA PHE A 5 -8.38 -21.25 -2.58
C PHE A 5 -7.33 -21.80 -1.60
N MET A 6 -6.85 -23.02 -1.83
CA MET A 6 -5.81 -23.63 -0.99
C MET A 6 -4.50 -22.85 -1.02
N GLN A 7 -4.11 -22.32 -2.20
CA GLN A 7 -2.92 -21.48 -2.32
C GLN A 7 -3.10 -20.15 -1.58
N CYS A 8 -4.26 -19.48 -1.72
CA CYS A 8 -4.56 -18.25 -0.97
C CYS A 8 -4.47 -18.50 0.55
N LYS A 9 -5.05 -19.61 1.03
CA LYS A 9 -4.97 -20.00 2.45
C LYS A 9 -3.52 -20.21 2.90
N ALA A 10 -2.71 -20.90 2.09
CA ALA A 10 -1.30 -21.12 2.39
C ALA A 10 -0.52 -19.79 2.47
N GLU A 11 -0.72 -18.90 1.50
CA GLU A 11 -0.08 -17.58 1.49
C GLU A 11 -0.49 -16.75 2.71
N ILE A 12 -1.78 -16.69 3.06
CA ILE A 12 -2.28 -16.01 4.25
C ILE A 12 -1.56 -16.50 5.52
N ILE A 13 -1.46 -17.82 5.71
CA ILE A 13 -0.77 -18.39 6.88
C ILE A 13 0.71 -17.98 6.89
N ARG A 14 1.37 -17.99 5.73
CA ARG A 14 2.79 -17.58 5.62
C ARG A 14 2.98 -16.12 5.99
N VAL A 15 2.08 -15.23 5.56
CA VAL A 15 2.19 -13.81 5.90
C VAL A 15 1.96 -13.56 7.39
N LEU A 16 0.91 -14.18 7.96
CA LEU A 16 0.59 -14.04 9.39
C LEU A 16 1.68 -14.62 10.31
N ARG A 17 2.46 -15.60 9.83
CA ARG A 17 3.62 -16.16 10.54
C ARG A 17 4.87 -15.31 10.46
N ASN A 18 4.85 -14.17 9.77
CA ASN A 18 5.94 -13.20 9.76
C ASN A 18 5.56 -11.96 10.59
N PRO A 19 5.55 -12.07 11.93
CA PRO A 19 5.08 -11.01 12.82
C PRO A 19 5.95 -9.76 12.72
N TYR A 20 7.24 -9.90 12.38
CA TYR A 20 8.16 -8.78 12.25
C TYR A 20 7.67 -7.78 11.19
N PHE A 21 7.37 -8.24 9.97
CA PHE A 21 6.90 -7.35 8.90
C PHE A 21 5.53 -6.74 9.22
N VAL A 22 4.61 -7.54 9.76
CA VAL A 22 3.27 -7.04 10.12
C VAL A 22 3.40 -5.97 11.21
N PHE A 23 4.13 -6.25 12.28
CA PHE A 23 4.32 -5.33 13.40
C PHE A 23 4.92 -3.99 12.95
N TRP A 24 6.03 -4.00 12.20
CA TRP A 24 6.67 -2.75 11.77
C TRP A 24 5.84 -1.97 10.75
N SER A 25 5.07 -2.65 9.89
CA SER A 25 4.16 -2.00 8.95
C SER A 25 3.01 -1.25 9.62
N LEU A 26 2.66 -1.61 10.86
CA LEU A 26 1.60 -1.00 11.66
C LEU A 26 2.14 0.02 12.67
N LEU A 27 3.25 -0.33 13.34
CA LEU A 27 3.82 0.48 14.41
C LEU A 27 4.21 1.87 13.91
N MET A 28 4.94 1.95 12.80
CA MET A 28 5.45 3.23 12.29
C MET A 28 4.32 4.22 11.94
N PRO A 29 3.29 3.85 11.15
CA PRO A 29 2.16 4.73 10.89
C PRO A 29 1.41 5.17 12.15
N ILE A 30 1.20 4.29 13.12
CA ILE A 30 0.49 4.63 14.38
C ILE A 30 1.35 5.57 15.23
N PHE A 31 2.66 5.34 15.27
CA PHE A 31 3.60 6.20 15.97
C PHE A 31 3.65 7.60 15.36
N PHE A 32 3.75 7.71 14.04
CA PHE A 32 3.69 9.00 13.35
C PHE A 32 2.32 9.65 13.51
N TYR A 33 1.24 8.89 13.42
CA TYR A 33 -0.11 9.39 13.69
C TYR A 33 -0.17 10.04 15.07
N PHE A 34 0.30 9.36 16.11
CA PHE A 34 0.35 9.90 17.47
C PHE A 34 1.19 11.19 17.54
N ILE A 35 2.41 11.18 17.01
CA ILE A 35 3.30 12.35 17.05
C ILE A 35 2.64 13.57 16.39
N PHE A 36 2.17 13.44 15.15
CA PHE A 36 1.69 14.58 14.36
C PHE A 36 0.29 15.06 14.74
N THR A 37 -0.41 14.34 15.61
CA THR A 37 -1.75 14.74 16.08
C THR A 37 -1.80 15.12 17.56
N LYS A 38 -0.85 14.65 18.37
CA LYS A 38 -0.76 14.94 19.82
C LYS A 38 0.47 15.76 20.22
N VAL A 39 1.62 15.53 19.59
CA VAL A 39 2.91 16.11 20.02
C VAL A 39 3.25 17.35 19.22
N VAL A 40 3.06 17.30 17.89
CA VAL A 40 3.32 18.42 16.99
C VAL A 40 2.11 19.34 16.98
N ASN A 41 2.32 20.61 17.33
CA ASN A 41 1.30 21.63 17.14
C ASN A 41 1.29 22.08 15.67
N THR A 42 0.31 21.60 14.92
CA THR A 42 0.14 21.93 13.50
C THR A 42 -0.62 23.24 13.28
N ASN A 43 -1.11 23.90 14.34
CA ASN A 43 -1.97 25.09 14.29
C ASN A 43 -3.13 24.93 13.28
N ALA A 44 -3.65 23.71 13.14
CA ALA A 44 -4.73 23.42 12.20
C ALA A 44 -6.00 24.17 12.64
N PRO A 45 -6.70 24.87 11.71
CA PRO A 45 -7.95 25.56 12.04
C PRO A 45 -9.03 24.64 12.60
N ASP A 46 -9.07 23.40 12.10
CA ASP A 46 -9.92 22.32 12.59
C ASP A 46 -9.06 21.11 12.95
N GLN A 47 -8.85 20.93 14.26
CA GLN A 47 -8.04 19.85 14.80
C GLN A 47 -8.67 18.47 14.56
N ALA A 48 -10.00 18.36 14.61
CA ALA A 48 -10.68 17.08 14.42
C ALA A 48 -10.59 16.62 12.96
N LEU A 49 -10.77 17.56 12.02
CA LEU A 49 -10.58 17.28 10.59
C LEU A 49 -9.14 16.94 10.28
N TRP A 50 -8.16 17.64 10.88
CA TRP A 50 -6.74 17.32 10.72
C TRP A 50 -6.42 15.89 11.19
N GLN A 51 -6.92 15.50 12.37
CA GLN A 51 -6.74 14.15 12.90
C GLN A 51 -7.33 13.09 11.97
N ALA A 52 -8.55 13.29 11.47
CA ALA A 52 -9.19 12.35 10.55
C ALA A 52 -8.47 12.29 9.19
N HIS A 53 -8.01 13.44 8.66
CA HIS A 53 -7.24 13.52 7.43
C HIS A 53 -5.90 12.78 7.56
N TYR A 54 -5.14 13.07 8.62
CA TYR A 54 -3.83 12.46 8.85
C TYR A 54 -3.93 10.96 9.13
N LEU A 55 -5.03 10.51 9.75
CA LEU A 55 -5.34 9.08 9.90
C LEU A 55 -5.43 8.38 8.53
N MET A 56 -6.14 8.98 7.57
CA MET A 56 -6.25 8.43 6.21
C MET A 56 -4.90 8.41 5.50
N SER A 57 -4.07 9.44 5.70
CA SER A 57 -2.72 9.50 5.15
C SER A 57 -1.83 8.39 5.71
N MET A 58 -1.81 8.18 7.03
CA MET A 58 -1.00 7.14 7.66
C MET A 58 -1.50 5.73 7.33
N THR A 59 -2.81 5.54 7.17
CA THR A 59 -3.39 4.27 6.73
C THR A 59 -2.99 3.96 5.29
N SER A 60 -3.11 4.95 4.39
CA SER A 60 -2.68 4.83 2.99
C SER A 60 -1.17 4.58 2.89
N PHE A 61 -0.37 5.29 3.68
CA PHE A 61 1.07 5.08 3.79
C PHE A 61 1.40 3.64 4.18
N SER A 62 0.81 3.12 5.27
CA SER A 62 0.99 1.73 5.72
C SER A 62 0.67 0.70 4.63
N VAL A 63 -0.50 0.84 3.99
CA VAL A 63 -0.98 -0.09 2.97
C VAL A 63 -0.09 -0.03 1.72
N MET A 64 0.27 1.16 1.26
CA MET A 64 1.21 1.35 0.15
C MET A 64 2.58 0.75 0.47
N GLY A 65 3.11 1.00 1.66
CA GLY A 65 4.41 0.49 2.11
C GLY A 65 4.43 -1.04 2.17
N SER A 66 3.39 -1.65 2.75
CA SER A 66 3.26 -3.11 2.78
C SER A 66 3.10 -3.73 1.38
N SER A 67 2.38 -3.05 0.48
CA SER A 67 2.24 -3.47 -0.92
C SER A 67 3.57 -3.49 -1.66
N ILE A 68 4.39 -2.46 -1.48
CA ILE A 68 5.64 -2.29 -2.21
C ILE A 68 6.75 -3.15 -1.57
N MET A 69 6.95 -3.00 -0.26
CA MET A 69 8.08 -3.59 0.45
C MET A 69 7.80 -5.03 0.86
N THR A 70 6.72 -5.31 1.59
CA THR A 70 6.48 -6.65 2.13
C THR A 70 6.28 -7.68 1.02
N LEU A 71 5.42 -7.38 0.04
CA LEU A 71 5.21 -8.27 -1.10
C LEU A 71 6.46 -8.35 -1.99
N GLY A 72 7.05 -7.20 -2.36
CA GLY A 72 8.20 -7.17 -3.26
C GLY A 72 9.42 -7.91 -2.69
N LEU A 73 9.79 -7.65 -1.45
CA LEU A 73 10.92 -8.32 -0.79
C LEU A 73 10.67 -9.80 -0.57
N ARG A 74 9.46 -10.19 -0.17
CA ARG A 74 9.11 -11.61 -0.04
C ARG A 74 9.32 -12.34 -1.36
N MET A 75 8.91 -11.78 -2.48
CA MET A 75 9.07 -12.41 -3.80
C MET A 75 10.54 -12.56 -4.20
N VAL A 76 11.38 -11.55 -3.91
CA VAL A 76 12.83 -11.67 -4.17
C VAL A 76 13.48 -12.72 -3.26
N GLN A 77 13.10 -12.73 -1.99
CA GLN A 77 13.61 -13.69 -1.01
C GLN A 77 13.21 -15.13 -1.36
N GLU A 78 11.95 -15.36 -1.70
CA GLU A 78 11.45 -16.65 -2.18
C GLU A 78 12.24 -17.14 -3.39
N ARG A 79 12.49 -16.25 -4.36
CA ARG A 79 13.31 -16.58 -5.53
C ARG A 79 14.74 -16.94 -5.13
N SER A 80 15.37 -16.19 -4.23
CA SER A 80 16.73 -16.49 -3.76
C SER A 80 16.84 -17.83 -3.01
N LEU A 81 15.75 -18.27 -2.38
CA LEU A 81 15.66 -19.55 -1.69
C LEU A 81 15.26 -20.71 -2.61
N GLY A 82 15.14 -20.47 -3.93
CA GLY A 82 14.73 -21.50 -4.90
C GLY A 82 13.24 -21.85 -4.85
N TRP A 83 12.41 -21.12 -4.09
CA TRP A 83 10.97 -21.39 -3.98
C TRP A 83 10.26 -21.26 -5.31
N SER A 84 10.66 -20.31 -6.16
CA SER A 84 10.12 -20.17 -7.51
C SER A 84 10.42 -21.40 -8.38
N THR A 85 11.60 -21.99 -8.24
CA THR A 85 11.98 -23.23 -8.94
C THR A 85 11.18 -24.42 -8.42
N TYR A 86 11.01 -24.52 -7.10
CA TYR A 86 10.15 -25.54 -6.48
C TYR A 86 8.71 -25.43 -6.98
N MET A 87 8.15 -24.23 -7.09
CA MET A 87 6.76 -24.06 -7.53
C MET A 87 6.56 -24.50 -8.99
N ARG A 88 7.58 -24.38 -9.84
CA ARG A 88 7.52 -24.79 -11.26
C ARG A 88 7.46 -26.30 -11.47
N VAL A 89 7.92 -27.11 -10.52
CA VAL A 89 7.77 -28.58 -10.61
C VAL A 89 6.42 -29.07 -10.10
N THR A 90 5.60 -28.19 -9.51
CA THR A 90 4.23 -28.49 -9.10
C THR A 90 3.26 -28.28 -10.26
N PRO A 91 2.06 -28.90 -10.26
CA PRO A 91 1.01 -28.61 -11.24
C PRO A 91 0.36 -27.22 -11.07
N LEU A 92 0.92 -26.34 -10.23
CA LEU A 92 0.38 -25.02 -9.95
C LEU A 92 0.76 -24.05 -11.08
N SER A 93 -0.24 -23.43 -11.72
CA SER A 93 0.02 -22.37 -12.69
C SER A 93 0.65 -21.14 -12.02
N ASN A 94 1.62 -20.50 -12.69
CA ASN A 94 2.24 -19.26 -12.22
C ASN A 94 1.20 -18.16 -11.91
N THR A 95 0.14 -18.04 -12.72
CA THR A 95 -0.92 -17.06 -12.52
C THR A 95 -1.66 -17.27 -11.19
N ILE A 96 -2.01 -18.51 -10.86
CA ILE A 96 -2.66 -18.83 -9.57
C ILE A 96 -1.75 -18.47 -8.40
N TYR A 97 -0.45 -18.76 -8.51
CA TYR A 97 0.52 -18.40 -7.47
C TYR A 97 0.57 -16.89 -7.25
N PHE A 98 0.71 -16.08 -8.31
CA PHE A 98 0.73 -14.61 -8.20
C PHE A 98 -0.57 -14.04 -7.64
N ILE A 99 -1.73 -14.51 -8.10
CA ILE A 99 -3.03 -14.08 -7.57
C ILE A 99 -3.12 -14.39 -6.08
N ALA A 100 -2.69 -15.59 -5.66
CA ALA A 100 -2.72 -15.95 -4.24
C ALA A 100 -1.79 -15.09 -3.38
N GLN A 101 -0.62 -14.69 -3.91
CA GLN A 101 0.27 -13.76 -3.22
C GLN A 101 -0.36 -12.38 -3.03
N MET A 102 -1.05 -11.86 -4.06
CA MET A 102 -1.78 -10.59 -3.99
C MET A 102 -2.95 -10.68 -3.00
N VAL A 103 -3.76 -11.74 -3.06
CA VAL A 103 -4.86 -11.97 -2.12
C VAL A 103 -4.35 -12.10 -0.67
N GLY A 104 -3.24 -12.80 -0.46
CA GLY A 104 -2.59 -12.89 0.85
C GLY A 104 -2.13 -11.52 1.37
N GLN A 105 -1.65 -10.65 0.48
CA GLN A 105 -1.26 -9.28 0.83
C GLN A 105 -2.47 -8.39 1.13
N THR A 106 -3.59 -8.55 0.41
CA THR A 106 -4.84 -7.83 0.68
C THR A 106 -5.35 -8.07 2.09
N LEU A 107 -5.14 -9.27 2.67
CA LEU A 107 -5.49 -9.51 4.07
C LEU A 107 -4.69 -8.61 5.04
N ILE A 108 -3.40 -8.39 4.77
CA ILE A 108 -2.58 -7.47 5.56
C ILE A 108 -3.09 -6.03 5.41
N HIS A 109 -3.60 -5.65 4.24
CA HIS A 109 -4.21 -4.33 4.05
C HIS A 109 -5.46 -4.19 4.92
N ILE A 110 -6.34 -5.19 4.94
CA ILE A 110 -7.53 -5.19 5.79
C ILE A 110 -7.12 -5.06 7.27
N MET A 111 -6.17 -5.87 7.73
CA MET A 111 -5.67 -5.79 9.11
C MET A 111 -5.07 -4.42 9.42
N SER A 112 -4.31 -3.84 8.48
CA SER A 112 -3.70 -2.52 8.67
C SER A 112 -4.72 -1.41 8.77
N ILE A 113 -5.73 -1.43 7.89
CA ILE A 113 -6.85 -0.50 7.93
C ILE A 113 -7.56 -0.60 9.28
N LEU A 114 -7.94 -1.81 9.70
CA LEU A 114 -8.65 -2.02 10.96
C LEU A 114 -7.85 -1.52 12.16
N VAL A 115 -6.59 -1.94 12.29
CA VAL A 115 -5.75 -1.57 13.44
C VAL A 115 -5.49 -0.07 13.48
N ILE A 116 -5.16 0.56 12.35
CA ILE A 116 -4.88 1.99 12.30
C ILE A 116 -6.16 2.81 12.53
N PHE A 117 -7.30 2.40 11.96
CA PHE A 117 -8.59 3.05 12.21
C PHE A 117 -8.99 2.98 13.69
N THR A 118 -8.82 1.80 14.32
CA THR A 118 -9.03 1.65 15.77
C THR A 118 -8.07 2.54 16.56
N ALA A 119 -6.80 2.63 16.19
CA ALA A 119 -5.86 3.55 16.83
C ALA A 119 -6.31 5.02 16.68
N GLY A 120 -6.84 5.40 15.51
CA GLY A 120 -7.44 6.71 15.25
C GLY A 120 -8.56 7.05 16.22
N ALA A 121 -9.49 6.12 16.39
CA ALA A 121 -10.61 6.24 17.31
C ALA A 121 -10.16 6.29 18.78
N LEU A 122 -9.18 5.47 19.19
CA LEU A 122 -8.73 5.40 20.59
C LEU A 122 -7.80 6.56 21.01
N ILE A 123 -6.89 6.99 20.15
CA ILE A 123 -5.88 8.02 20.48
C ILE A 123 -6.50 9.42 20.45
N ASN A 124 -7.32 9.70 19.43
CA ASN A 124 -7.82 11.04 19.15
C ASN A 124 -9.35 11.17 19.23
N GLY A 125 -10.09 10.08 19.43
CA GLY A 125 -11.54 10.14 19.42
C GLY A 125 -12.09 10.49 18.03
N VAL A 126 -11.40 10.10 16.95
CA VAL A 126 -11.85 10.38 15.57
C VAL A 126 -13.26 9.84 15.37
N SER A 127 -14.21 10.76 15.22
CA SER A 127 -15.63 10.46 15.04
C SER A 127 -15.99 10.67 13.59
N LEU A 128 -16.18 9.57 12.86
CA LEU A 128 -16.65 9.56 11.48
C LEU A 128 -17.93 8.75 11.38
N ASN A 129 -18.78 9.10 10.43
CA ASN A 129 -19.96 8.31 10.10
C ASN A 129 -19.54 6.91 9.63
N PHE A 130 -20.39 5.90 9.88
CA PHE A 130 -20.13 4.52 9.43
C PHE A 130 -19.80 4.43 7.93
N SER A 131 -20.50 5.23 7.12
CA SER A 131 -20.23 5.32 5.68
C SER A 131 -18.84 5.86 5.36
N GLN A 132 -18.33 6.84 6.10
CA GLN A 132 -17.00 7.39 5.89
C GLN A 132 -15.91 6.39 6.26
N TRP A 133 -16.05 5.68 7.38
CA TRP A 133 -15.15 4.59 7.75
C TRP A 133 -15.11 3.51 6.66
N LEU A 134 -16.29 3.04 6.24
CA LEU A 134 -16.41 1.97 5.26
C LEU A 134 -15.87 2.39 3.89
N LEU A 135 -16.28 3.55 3.38
CA LEU A 135 -15.85 4.05 2.07
C LEU A 135 -14.35 4.36 2.04
N SER A 136 -13.78 4.94 3.11
CA SER A 136 -12.33 5.16 3.20
C SER A 136 -11.58 3.83 3.22
N GLY A 137 -12.05 2.85 3.99
CA GLY A 137 -11.45 1.51 4.01
C GLY A 137 -11.50 0.84 2.63
N LEU A 138 -12.64 0.88 1.95
CA LEU A 138 -12.80 0.33 0.60
C LEU A 138 -11.93 1.06 -0.43
N TRP A 139 -11.87 2.38 -0.36
CA TRP A 139 -11.00 3.19 -1.22
C TRP A 139 -9.53 2.84 -1.03
N ILE A 140 -9.06 2.79 0.22
CA ILE A 140 -7.68 2.42 0.55
C ILE A 140 -7.38 0.98 0.08
N LEU A 141 -8.34 0.07 0.21
CA LEU A 141 -8.17 -1.31 -0.22
C LEU A 141 -8.08 -1.43 -1.75
N ILE A 142 -9.02 -0.86 -2.49
CA ILE A 142 -9.08 -0.94 -3.96
C ILE A 142 -7.96 -0.10 -4.58
N GLY A 143 -7.72 1.10 -4.06
CA GLY A 143 -6.64 2.00 -4.49
C GLY A 143 -5.24 1.47 -4.21
N SER A 144 -5.09 0.37 -3.44
CA SER A 144 -3.80 -0.28 -3.21
C SER A 144 -3.30 -1.12 -4.39
N ILE A 145 -4.18 -1.48 -5.34
CA ILE A 145 -3.88 -2.33 -6.50
C ILE A 145 -2.64 -1.87 -7.31
N PRO A 146 -2.47 -0.58 -7.70
CA PRO A 146 -1.28 -0.17 -8.43
C PRO A 146 0.00 -0.41 -7.61
N PHE A 147 -0.05 -0.25 -6.29
CA PHE A 147 1.12 -0.47 -5.43
C PHE A 147 1.41 -1.95 -5.21
N LEU A 148 0.38 -2.82 -5.22
CA LEU A 148 0.59 -4.27 -5.30
C LEU A 148 1.31 -4.63 -6.60
N ALA A 149 0.86 -4.10 -7.74
CA ALA A 149 1.52 -4.31 -9.02
C ALA A 149 2.97 -3.81 -9.01
N LEU A 150 3.22 -2.64 -8.42
CA LEU A 150 4.57 -2.08 -8.23
C LEU A 150 5.45 -2.95 -7.31
N GLY A 151 4.89 -3.48 -6.22
CA GLY A 151 5.58 -4.45 -5.36
C GLY A 151 5.96 -5.71 -6.13
N THR A 152 5.07 -6.22 -6.99
CA THR A 152 5.42 -7.34 -7.86
C THR A 152 6.57 -6.98 -8.80
N LEU A 153 6.58 -5.77 -9.39
CA LEU A 153 7.64 -5.29 -10.27
C LEU A 153 9.00 -5.32 -9.56
N PHE A 154 9.08 -4.83 -8.33
CA PHE A 154 10.29 -4.94 -7.51
C PHE A 154 10.65 -6.38 -7.13
N GLY A 155 9.65 -7.23 -6.97
CA GLY A 155 9.80 -8.69 -6.86
C GLY A 155 10.50 -9.37 -8.04
N THR A 156 10.74 -8.67 -9.16
CA THR A 156 11.53 -9.19 -10.30
C THR A 156 13.03 -8.91 -10.19
N MET A 157 13.46 -8.12 -9.21
CA MET A 157 14.87 -7.83 -8.98
C MET A 157 15.63 -9.07 -8.50
N LYS A 158 16.96 -9.09 -8.72
CA LYS A 158 17.80 -10.27 -8.46
C LYS A 158 18.29 -10.36 -7.01
N LYS A 159 18.48 -9.24 -6.33
CA LYS A 159 19.08 -9.15 -5.00
C LYS A 159 18.10 -8.53 -4.02
N VAL A 160 17.97 -9.11 -2.83
CA VAL A 160 17.07 -8.63 -1.78
C VAL A 160 17.48 -7.23 -1.33
N GLU A 161 18.77 -6.97 -1.20
CA GLU A 161 19.33 -5.69 -0.76
C GLU A 161 19.02 -4.58 -1.78
N THR A 162 19.18 -4.87 -3.06
CA THR A 162 18.83 -3.93 -4.14
C THR A 162 17.34 -3.65 -4.17
N ALA A 163 16.51 -4.69 -4.05
CA ALA A 163 15.07 -4.52 -3.98
C ALA A 163 14.66 -3.68 -2.79
N ALA A 164 15.25 -3.89 -1.61
CA ALA A 164 14.97 -3.12 -0.40
C ALA A 164 15.36 -1.65 -0.56
N ALA A 165 16.57 -1.37 -1.04
CA ALA A 165 17.05 0.00 -1.23
C ALA A 165 16.18 0.77 -2.22
N VAL A 166 15.94 0.22 -3.41
CA VAL A 166 15.15 0.89 -4.46
C VAL A 166 13.69 1.05 -4.03
N SER A 167 13.10 0.02 -3.43
CA SER A 167 11.71 0.06 -2.95
C SER A 167 11.52 1.12 -1.88
N ASN A 168 12.43 1.21 -0.92
CA ASN A 168 12.34 2.18 0.18
C ASN A 168 12.47 3.62 -0.33
N VAL A 169 13.44 3.88 -1.21
CA VAL A 169 13.62 5.21 -1.82
C VAL A 169 12.38 5.61 -2.63
N LEU A 170 11.86 4.72 -3.50
CA LEU A 170 10.65 5.03 -4.27
C LEU A 170 9.43 5.20 -3.38
N TYR A 171 9.24 4.33 -2.39
CA TYR A 171 8.16 4.40 -1.43
C TYR A 171 8.15 5.75 -0.69
N MET A 172 9.31 6.19 -0.20
CA MET A 172 9.42 7.44 0.52
C MET A 172 9.18 8.65 -0.40
N MET A 173 9.70 8.62 -1.63
CA MET A 173 9.42 9.66 -2.63
C MET A 173 7.92 9.75 -2.93
N LEU A 174 7.26 8.61 -3.14
CA LEU A 174 5.81 8.55 -3.38
C LEU A 174 5.02 9.04 -2.16
N ALA A 175 5.41 8.67 -0.94
CA ALA A 175 4.73 9.07 0.28
C ALA A 175 4.81 10.58 0.54
N VAL A 176 6.00 11.16 0.36
CA VAL A 176 6.24 12.59 0.54
C VAL A 176 5.60 13.38 -0.60
N ALA A 177 5.98 13.12 -1.86
CA ALA A 177 5.45 13.86 -3.00
C ALA A 177 3.94 13.62 -3.24
N GLY A 178 3.39 12.52 -2.70
CA GLY A 178 1.96 12.24 -2.69
C GLY A 178 1.19 12.96 -1.58
N GLY A 179 1.84 13.73 -0.71
CA GLY A 179 1.19 14.53 0.33
C GLY A 179 0.72 13.77 1.57
N MET A 180 1.17 12.51 1.78
CA MET A 180 0.71 11.71 2.92
C MET A 180 1.36 12.15 4.25
N TRP A 181 2.59 12.63 4.20
CA TRP A 181 3.30 13.07 5.41
C TRP A 181 3.06 14.54 5.74
N MET A 182 2.89 15.35 4.70
CA MET A 182 2.58 16.77 4.84
C MET A 182 1.72 17.20 3.66
N PRO A 183 0.80 18.16 3.84
CA PRO A 183 -0.07 18.62 2.77
C PRO A 183 0.72 19.05 1.53
N LEU A 184 0.24 18.70 0.34
CA LEU A 184 0.94 19.04 -0.90
C LEU A 184 1.00 20.56 -1.09
N GLU A 185 -0.01 21.29 -0.61
CA GLU A 185 -0.20 22.73 -0.75
C GLU A 185 0.91 23.56 -0.09
N ILE A 186 1.58 23.01 0.93
CA ILE A 186 2.69 23.69 1.62
C ILE A 186 4.06 23.39 0.98
N MET A 187 4.11 22.51 -0.01
CA MET A 187 5.34 22.12 -0.70
C MET A 187 5.72 23.14 -1.79
N PRO A 188 6.98 23.16 -2.27
CA PRO A 188 7.35 23.99 -3.43
C PRO A 188 6.54 23.65 -4.68
N LYS A 189 6.23 24.65 -5.52
CA LYS A 189 5.39 24.50 -6.73
C LYS A 189 5.81 23.34 -7.64
N ILE A 190 7.11 23.10 -7.79
CA ILE A 190 7.63 21.99 -8.60
C ILE A 190 7.14 20.65 -8.05
N MET A 191 7.16 20.48 -6.73
CA MET A 191 6.74 19.24 -6.07
C MET A 191 5.22 19.08 -6.14
N GLN A 192 4.45 20.17 -6.06
CA GLN A 192 3.00 20.17 -6.28
C GLN A 192 2.65 19.68 -7.69
N ASN A 193 3.28 20.30 -8.69
CA ASN A 193 3.06 19.96 -10.10
C ASN A 193 3.39 18.50 -10.41
N ILE A 194 4.45 17.94 -9.80
CA ILE A 194 4.79 16.52 -9.96
C ILE A 194 3.81 15.64 -9.18
N GLY A 195 3.51 16.01 -7.93
CA GLY A 195 2.65 15.27 -7.01
C GLY A 195 1.26 14.98 -7.57
N GLU A 196 0.66 15.95 -8.26
CA GLU A 196 -0.65 15.83 -8.90
C GLU A 196 -0.74 14.78 -10.03
N TRP A 197 0.39 14.26 -10.52
CA TRP A 197 0.43 13.15 -11.47
C TRP A 197 0.76 11.81 -10.82
N LEU A 198 1.18 11.81 -9.55
CA LEU A 198 1.60 10.59 -8.87
C LEU A 198 0.38 9.76 -8.42
N PRO A 199 0.46 8.41 -8.52
CA PRO A 199 -0.60 7.56 -8.02
C PRO A 199 -0.77 7.68 -6.50
N SER A 200 0.29 8.00 -5.76
CA SER A 200 0.25 8.18 -4.31
C SER A 200 -0.59 9.38 -3.88
N TYR A 201 -0.56 10.48 -4.63
CA TYR A 201 -1.42 11.63 -4.38
C TYR A 201 -2.90 11.26 -4.57
N HIS A 202 -3.23 10.64 -5.70
CA HIS A 202 -4.61 10.23 -5.99
C HIS A 202 -5.12 9.15 -5.04
N TYR A 203 -4.22 8.31 -4.53
CA TYR A 203 -4.53 7.32 -3.52
C TYR A 203 -4.91 7.95 -2.19
N GLY A 204 -4.10 8.89 -1.68
CA GLY A 204 -4.42 9.62 -0.45
C GLY A 204 -5.65 10.52 -0.61
N SER A 205 -5.74 11.24 -1.73
CA SER A 205 -6.78 12.25 -1.96
C SER A 205 -8.19 11.70 -1.94
N GLY A 206 -8.42 10.50 -2.46
CA GLY A 206 -9.76 9.89 -2.35
C GLY A 206 -10.18 9.62 -0.91
N ALA A 207 -9.27 9.17 -0.04
CA ALA A 207 -9.59 8.96 1.38
C ALA A 207 -9.77 10.29 2.14
N TRP A 208 -9.01 11.33 1.78
CA TRP A 208 -9.16 12.67 2.33
C TRP A 208 -10.51 13.30 1.99
N GLU A 209 -10.96 13.15 0.74
CA GLU A 209 -12.25 13.66 0.28
C GLU A 209 -13.42 12.94 0.96
N ILE A 210 -13.35 11.62 1.17
CA ILE A 210 -14.38 10.85 1.87
C ILE A 210 -14.56 11.34 3.32
N VAL A 211 -13.47 11.63 4.01
CA VAL A 211 -13.51 12.19 5.38
C VAL A 211 -14.11 13.59 5.41
N ARG A 212 -13.94 14.38 4.34
CA ARG A 212 -14.59 15.69 4.17
C ARG A 212 -16.07 15.60 3.75
N GLY A 213 -16.58 14.40 3.48
CA GLY A 213 -17.96 14.17 3.04
C GLY A 213 -18.15 14.27 1.52
N HIS A 214 -17.07 14.27 0.75
CA HIS A 214 -17.08 14.26 -0.71
C HIS A 214 -16.76 12.87 -1.26
N PHE A 215 -17.05 12.66 -2.54
CA PHE A 215 -16.65 11.44 -3.24
C PHE A 215 -15.27 11.59 -3.87
N PRO A 216 -14.48 10.52 -3.98
CA PRO A 216 -13.22 10.55 -4.71
C PRO A 216 -13.42 11.03 -6.15
N SER A 217 -12.50 11.87 -6.62
CA SER A 217 -12.58 12.39 -7.99
C SER A 217 -12.46 11.27 -9.04
N TRP A 218 -13.20 11.39 -10.14
CA TRP A 218 -13.05 10.48 -11.29
C TRP A 218 -11.63 10.49 -11.86
N LYS A 219 -10.95 11.63 -11.79
CA LYS A 219 -9.53 11.75 -12.17
C LYS A 219 -8.65 10.82 -11.33
N SER A 220 -8.87 10.77 -10.01
CA SER A 220 -8.13 9.85 -9.11
C SER A 220 -8.34 8.39 -9.48
N VAL A 221 -9.58 8.00 -9.78
CA VAL A 221 -9.92 6.62 -10.20
C VAL A 221 -9.19 6.26 -11.49
N LEU A 222 -9.27 7.14 -12.51
CA LEU A 222 -8.63 6.91 -13.80
C LEU A 222 -7.12 6.79 -13.69
N ILE A 223 -6.47 7.68 -12.92
CA ILE A 223 -5.02 7.65 -12.75
C ILE A 223 -4.56 6.37 -12.04
N LEU A 224 -5.22 5.98 -10.93
CA LEU A 224 -4.90 4.73 -10.24
C LEU A 224 -5.10 3.51 -11.14
N PHE A 225 -6.16 3.50 -11.95
CA PHE A 225 -6.41 2.43 -12.90
C PHE A 225 -5.33 2.38 -14.00
N SER A 226 -4.95 3.52 -14.57
CA SER A 226 -3.86 3.61 -15.57
C SER A 226 -2.53 3.12 -15.01
N TYR A 227 -2.15 3.53 -13.80
CA TYR A 227 -0.92 3.05 -13.15
C TYR A 227 -0.99 1.54 -12.82
N SER A 228 -2.17 1.03 -12.47
CA SER A 228 -2.36 -0.41 -12.24
C SER A 228 -2.06 -1.20 -13.50
N ILE A 229 -2.61 -0.78 -14.64
CA ILE A 229 -2.34 -1.41 -15.94
C ILE A 229 -0.86 -1.27 -16.28
N LEU A 230 -0.30 -0.07 -16.19
CA LEU A 230 1.10 0.20 -16.53
C LEU A 230 2.05 -0.70 -15.74
N PHE A 231 1.95 -0.72 -14.41
CA PHE A 231 2.83 -1.51 -13.57
C PHE A 231 2.63 -3.01 -13.77
N MET A 232 1.39 -3.47 -14.00
CA MET A 232 1.11 -4.89 -14.25
C MET A 232 1.67 -5.34 -15.60
N VAL A 233 1.55 -4.53 -16.66
CA VAL A 233 2.13 -4.80 -17.99
C VAL A 233 3.65 -4.83 -17.91
N VAL A 234 4.28 -3.84 -17.28
CA VAL A 234 5.75 -3.78 -17.14
C VAL A 234 6.26 -4.96 -16.30
N SER A 235 5.60 -5.28 -15.18
CA SER A 235 5.92 -6.44 -14.33
C SER A 235 5.87 -7.76 -15.12
N ASN A 236 4.81 -7.97 -15.91
CA ASN A 236 4.65 -9.17 -16.73
C ASN A 236 5.68 -9.24 -17.88
N TYR A 237 5.96 -8.12 -18.55
CA TYR A 237 6.95 -8.05 -19.61
C TYR A 237 8.36 -8.43 -19.10
N ILE A 238 8.78 -7.85 -17.98
CA ILE A 238 10.09 -8.14 -17.38
C ILE A 238 10.19 -9.61 -16.94
N ARG A 239 9.14 -10.16 -16.32
CA ARG A 239 9.12 -11.59 -15.95
C ARG A 239 9.31 -12.48 -17.17
N ARG A 240 8.51 -12.31 -18.22
CA ARG A 240 8.61 -13.13 -19.44
C ARG A 240 10.00 -13.08 -20.05
N LYS A 241 10.61 -11.88 -20.09
CA LYS A 241 11.98 -11.71 -20.59
C LYS A 241 13.03 -12.43 -19.73
N GLN A 242 12.85 -12.47 -18.41
CA GLN A 242 13.72 -13.23 -17.50
C GLN A 242 13.53 -14.75 -17.61
N GLU A 243 12.38 -15.23 -18.09
CA GLU A 243 12.12 -16.66 -18.28
C GLU A 243 12.66 -17.21 -19.61
N ALA A 244 12.91 -16.33 -20.58
CA ALA A 244 13.43 -16.70 -21.91
C ALA A 244 14.97 -16.77 -21.99
N VAL A 245 15.68 -16.43 -20.90
CA VAL A 245 17.15 -16.42 -20.77
C VAL A 245 17.56 -17.49 -19.76
#